data_AF-A0A7V3SD93-F1
#
_entry.id   AF-A0A7V3SD93-F1
#
_cell.length_a   1.000
_cell.length_b   1.000
_cell.length_c   1.000
_cell.angle_alpha   90.00
_cell.angle_beta   90.00
_cell.angle_gamma   90.00
#
_symmetry.space_group_name_H-M   'P 1'
#
loop_
_entity.id
_entity.type
_entity.pdbx_description
1 polymer ?
#
loop_
_entity_poly.entity_id
_entity_poly.type
_entity_poly.pdbx_seq_one_letter_code
_entity_poly.pdbx_strand_id
1 'polypeptide(L)'
;MELVEKMLGGSLRALSRLITLVEEESPAIPEIMKAIYPHLGKAYSIGVTGPPGAGKSTLVDKLAAAARRRDLSVGIIAADPTSPFSGGAVLGDRIRMQQHYLDPEVFIRSMASRGSRGGLPVATRNVMKLLDAFGKEIIFVETVGVGQTELDVMETVDTTIVALVPEAGDTIQTMKAGLMEIADIFVVNKADRPGASKLVAELQAMLTLSPRTNQWQPPILATQALRDIGIEELYEATERHRSYLTTSGELTRRRQQQRKEEFLQAVEQRLRKRLWRLMKESARLMALWEEVEQGSIDPYSAVEIMENEAITQGWLPR
;
A
#
# COMPACT_ATOMS: atom_id res chain seq x y z
N MET A 1 -12.12 -7.39 -21.05
CA MET A 1 -11.52 -8.73 -21.28
C MET A 1 -10.29 -8.65 -22.18
N GLU A 2 -10.37 -8.11 -23.40
CA GLU A 2 -9.23 -8.02 -24.32
C GLU A 2 -7.96 -7.37 -23.71
N LEU A 3 -8.10 -6.28 -22.93
CA LEU A 3 -6.96 -5.67 -22.24
C LEU A 3 -6.32 -6.59 -21.19
N VAL A 4 -7.12 -7.39 -20.48
CA VAL A 4 -6.63 -8.35 -19.48
C VAL A 4 -5.90 -9.49 -20.18
N GLU A 5 -6.46 -10.02 -21.27
CA GLU A 5 -5.81 -11.07 -22.07
C GLU A 5 -4.47 -10.59 -22.64
N LYS A 6 -4.41 -9.38 -23.21
CA LYS A 6 -3.15 -8.79 -23.68
C LYS A 6 -2.14 -8.59 -22.55
N MET A 7 -2.58 -8.17 -21.37
CA MET A 7 -1.72 -8.03 -20.20
C MET A 7 -1.15 -9.39 -19.78
N LEU A 8 -1.99 -10.42 -19.64
CA LEU A 8 -1.57 -11.78 -19.28
C LEU A 8 -0.64 -12.40 -20.34
N GLY A 9 -0.76 -11.96 -21.61
CA GLY A 9 0.18 -12.28 -22.68
C GLY A 9 1.49 -11.46 -22.68
N GLY A 10 1.77 -10.68 -21.64
CA GLY A 10 3.03 -9.93 -21.48
C GLY A 10 3.03 -8.50 -22.03
N SER A 11 1.88 -7.94 -22.42
CA SER A 11 1.82 -6.57 -22.94
C SER A 11 1.95 -5.51 -21.84
N LEU A 12 3.13 -4.89 -21.72
CA LEU A 12 3.40 -3.75 -20.82
C LEU A 12 2.47 -2.56 -21.08
N ARG A 13 2.06 -2.35 -22.34
CA ARG A 13 1.10 -1.30 -22.72
C ARG A 13 -0.28 -1.59 -22.14
N ALA A 14 -0.73 -2.85 -22.20
CA ALA A 14 -2.00 -3.27 -21.62
C ALA A 14 -1.97 -3.15 -20.08
N LEU A 15 -0.88 -3.59 -19.44
CA LEU A 15 -0.64 -3.41 -18.01
C LEU A 15 -0.77 -1.93 -17.61
N SER A 16 -0.03 -1.04 -18.28
CA SER A 16 -0.06 0.39 -18.01
C SER A 16 -1.46 1.00 -18.17
N ARG A 17 -2.23 0.53 -19.16
CA ARG A 17 -3.61 0.97 -19.38
C ARG A 17 -4.55 0.49 -18.28
N LEU A 18 -4.41 -0.75 -17.82
CA LEU A 18 -5.19 -1.30 -16.71
C LEU A 18 -4.88 -0.57 -15.39
N ILE A 19 -3.61 -0.25 -15.14
CA ILE A 19 -3.23 0.58 -13.98
C ILE A 19 -3.89 1.95 -14.04
N THR A 20 -3.91 2.58 -15.22
CA THR A 20 -4.60 3.87 -15.41
C THR A 20 -6.09 3.76 -15.05
N LEU A 21 -6.77 2.67 -15.43
CA LEU A 21 -8.18 2.44 -15.06
C LEU A 21 -8.36 2.26 -13.54
N VAL A 22 -7.39 1.66 -12.86
CA VAL A 22 -7.38 1.56 -11.40
C VAL A 22 -7.24 2.94 -10.75
N GLU A 23 -6.29 3.76 -11.24
CA GLU A 23 -6.07 5.12 -10.74
C GLU A 23 -7.26 6.07 -10.98
N GLU A 24 -8.05 5.80 -12.02
CA GLU A 24 -9.25 6.57 -12.37
C GLU A 24 -10.53 6.02 -11.71
N GLU A 25 -10.40 5.07 -10.79
CA GLU A 25 -11.53 4.42 -10.10
C GLU A 25 -12.60 3.89 -11.07
N SER A 26 -12.16 3.36 -12.21
CA SER A 26 -13.04 2.92 -13.29
C SER A 26 -14.10 1.91 -12.79
N PRO A 27 -15.36 2.00 -13.24
CA PRO A 27 -16.38 1.00 -12.91
C PRO A 27 -16.05 -0.41 -13.43
N ALA A 28 -15.05 -0.55 -14.32
CA ALA A 28 -14.58 -1.83 -14.83
C ALA A 28 -13.66 -2.59 -13.86
N ILE A 29 -13.18 -1.96 -12.77
CA ILE A 29 -12.25 -2.59 -11.82
C ILE A 29 -12.76 -3.95 -11.30
N PRO A 30 -14.02 -4.13 -10.87
CA PRO A 30 -14.50 -5.42 -10.38
C PRO A 30 -14.37 -6.55 -11.41
N GLU A 31 -14.67 -6.27 -12.68
CA GLU A 31 -14.54 -7.26 -13.76
C GLU A 31 -13.08 -7.59 -14.06
N ILE A 32 -12.20 -6.57 -14.04
CA ILE A 32 -10.76 -6.75 -14.19
C ILE A 32 -10.22 -7.63 -13.05
N MET A 33 -10.55 -7.30 -11.80
CA MET A 33 -10.10 -8.04 -10.62
C MET A 33 -10.59 -9.50 -10.64
N LYS A 34 -11.84 -9.72 -11.07
CA LYS A 34 -12.38 -11.08 -11.26
C LYS A 34 -11.61 -11.85 -12.33
N ALA A 35 -11.28 -11.22 -13.45
CA ALA A 35 -10.58 -11.87 -14.56
C ALA A 35 -9.13 -12.24 -14.22
N ILE A 36 -8.42 -11.41 -13.44
CA ILE A 36 -7.03 -11.70 -13.05
C ILE A 36 -6.92 -12.62 -11.83
N TYR A 37 -8.00 -12.80 -11.05
CA TYR A 37 -7.98 -13.54 -9.78
C TYR A 37 -7.34 -14.95 -9.87
N PRO A 38 -7.58 -15.76 -10.92
CA PRO A 38 -6.94 -17.07 -11.06
C PRO A 38 -5.42 -17.03 -11.22
N HIS A 39 -4.84 -15.88 -11.53
CA HIS A 39 -3.41 -15.68 -11.81
C HIS A 39 -2.63 -15.09 -10.63
N LEU A 40 -3.29 -14.83 -9.49
CA LEU A 40 -2.69 -14.20 -8.30
C LEU A 40 -2.00 -15.20 -7.36
N GLY A 41 -1.22 -14.68 -6.43
CA GLY A 41 -0.63 -15.37 -5.28
C GLY A 41 0.84 -15.70 -5.41
N LYS A 42 1.53 -15.25 -6.47
CA LYS A 42 2.91 -15.66 -6.79
C LYS A 42 3.94 -14.65 -6.29
N ALA A 43 3.62 -13.36 -6.44
CA ALA A 43 4.52 -12.27 -6.07
C ALA A 43 4.77 -12.19 -4.55
N TYR A 44 5.96 -11.74 -4.18
CA TYR A 44 6.30 -11.30 -2.84
C TYR A 44 6.43 -9.79 -2.80
N SER A 45 5.78 -9.15 -1.83
CA SER A 45 5.72 -7.68 -1.76
C SER A 45 6.52 -7.11 -0.60
N ILE A 46 7.30 -6.07 -0.89
CA ILE A 46 8.18 -5.40 0.07
C ILE A 46 7.87 -3.90 0.07
N GLY A 47 7.37 -3.39 1.18
CA GLY A 47 7.12 -1.97 1.39
C GLY A 47 8.35 -1.26 1.95
N VAL A 48 8.58 -0.02 1.52
CA VAL A 48 9.60 0.88 2.06
C VAL A 48 8.94 2.20 2.43
N THR A 49 8.89 2.49 3.73
CA THR A 49 8.32 3.71 4.29
C THR A 49 9.33 4.42 5.18
N GLY A 50 9.02 5.63 5.62
CA GLY A 50 9.92 6.46 6.43
C GLY A 50 9.85 7.94 6.06
N PRO A 51 10.44 8.83 6.86
CA PRO A 51 10.33 10.26 6.67
C PRO A 51 10.85 10.73 5.31
N PRO A 52 10.36 11.88 4.81
CA PRO A 52 10.94 12.53 3.64
C PRO A 52 12.46 12.69 3.80
N GLY A 53 13.22 12.42 2.72
CA GLY A 53 14.68 12.53 2.76
C GLY A 53 15.41 11.33 3.39
N ALA A 54 14.71 10.28 3.84
CA ALA A 54 15.35 9.05 4.35
C ALA A 54 16.14 8.26 3.29
N GLY A 55 15.98 8.59 2.00
CA GLY A 55 16.65 7.91 0.89
C GLY A 55 15.93 6.63 0.43
N LYS A 56 14.63 6.56 0.65
CA LYS A 56 13.75 5.43 0.31
C LYS A 56 13.82 5.04 -1.17
N SER A 57 13.68 5.98 -2.09
CA SER A 57 13.76 5.66 -3.53
C SER A 57 15.13 5.13 -3.94
N THR A 58 16.20 5.61 -3.31
CA THR A 58 17.54 5.06 -3.53
C THR A 58 17.66 3.65 -2.95
N LEU A 59 17.09 3.38 -1.78
CA LEU A 59 17.04 2.02 -1.22
C LEU A 59 16.26 1.08 -2.13
N VAL A 60 15.08 1.49 -2.61
CA VAL A 60 14.24 0.70 -3.53
C VAL A 60 14.97 0.41 -4.84
N ASP A 61 15.64 1.40 -5.43
CA ASP A 61 16.47 1.24 -6.64
C ASP A 61 17.57 0.17 -6.45
N LYS A 62 18.25 0.21 -5.30
CA LYS A 62 19.32 -0.74 -4.96
C LYS A 62 18.80 -2.14 -4.60
N LEU A 63 17.67 -2.22 -3.90
CA LEU A 63 16.99 -3.49 -3.62
C LEU A 63 16.44 -4.14 -4.89
N ALA A 64 15.91 -3.34 -5.82
CA ALA A 64 15.51 -3.81 -7.14
C ALA A 64 16.71 -4.35 -7.92
N ALA A 65 17.86 -3.66 -7.89
CA ALA A 65 19.10 -4.17 -8.48
C ALA A 65 19.52 -5.50 -7.84
N ALA A 66 19.42 -5.65 -6.52
CA ALA A 66 19.73 -6.89 -5.81
C ALA A 66 18.81 -8.06 -6.20
N ALA A 67 17.52 -7.80 -6.40
CA ALA A 67 16.56 -8.77 -6.93
C ALA A 67 16.89 -9.15 -8.39
N ARG A 68 17.22 -8.17 -9.24
CA ARG A 68 17.60 -8.41 -10.64
C ARG A 68 18.89 -9.20 -10.79
N ARG A 69 19.87 -9.02 -9.90
CA ARG A 69 21.08 -9.88 -9.84
C ARG A 69 20.78 -11.35 -9.55
N ARG A 70 19.59 -11.66 -9.03
CA ARG A 70 19.06 -13.01 -8.80
C ARG A 70 18.09 -13.45 -9.90
N ASP A 71 18.08 -12.75 -11.04
CA ASP A 71 17.22 -12.99 -12.20
C ASP A 71 15.70 -12.84 -11.95
N LEU A 72 15.29 -12.30 -10.80
CA LEU A 72 13.87 -12.15 -10.43
C LEU A 72 13.19 -10.98 -11.14
N SER A 73 12.01 -11.17 -11.69
CA SER A 73 11.23 -10.07 -12.29
C SER A 73 10.69 -9.10 -11.22
N VAL A 74 10.81 -7.79 -11.46
CA VAL A 74 10.52 -6.74 -10.46
C VAL A 74 9.40 -5.79 -10.93
N GLY A 75 8.47 -5.50 -10.03
CA GLY A 75 7.55 -4.37 -10.13
C GLY A 75 7.85 -3.34 -9.03
N ILE A 76 7.76 -2.04 -9.33
CA ILE A 76 7.95 -0.96 -8.37
C ILE A 76 6.75 -0.02 -8.44
N ILE A 77 6.10 0.20 -7.30
CA ILE A 77 5.00 1.13 -7.12
C ILE A 77 5.46 2.25 -6.18
N ALA A 78 5.54 3.48 -6.69
CA ALA A 78 5.71 4.66 -5.83
C ALA A 78 4.32 5.25 -5.53
N ALA A 79 3.80 4.99 -4.33
CA ALA A 79 2.49 5.42 -3.87
C ALA A 79 2.58 6.77 -3.14
N ASP A 80 2.09 7.82 -3.78
CA ASP A 80 2.18 9.18 -3.30
C ASP A 80 0.78 9.78 -3.05
N PRO A 81 0.58 10.58 -1.99
CA PRO A 81 -0.56 11.50 -1.97
C PRO A 81 -0.56 12.43 -3.20
N THR A 82 -1.74 12.95 -3.55
CA THR A 82 -1.81 13.93 -4.64
C THR A 82 -1.15 15.24 -4.25
N SER A 83 -0.27 15.72 -5.12
CA SER A 83 0.29 17.06 -5.05
C SER A 83 -0.82 18.11 -5.11
N PRO A 84 -0.95 18.99 -4.11
CA PRO A 84 -1.97 20.05 -4.11
C PRO A 84 -1.74 21.09 -5.22
N PHE A 85 -0.57 21.11 -5.84
CA PHE A 85 -0.20 22.08 -6.89
C PHE A 85 -0.32 21.52 -8.31
N SER A 86 -0.03 20.23 -8.51
CA SER A 86 0.02 19.62 -9.87
C SER A 86 -1.07 18.60 -10.13
N GLY A 87 -1.78 18.12 -9.09
CA GLY A 87 -2.79 17.06 -9.22
C GLY A 87 -2.21 15.65 -9.51
N GLY A 88 -0.89 15.51 -9.59
CA GLY A 88 -0.16 14.24 -9.78
C GLY A 88 0.67 13.83 -8.56
N ALA A 89 1.51 12.80 -8.69
CA ALA A 89 2.37 12.32 -7.60
C ALA A 89 3.46 13.37 -7.27
N VAL A 90 3.74 13.57 -5.98
CA VAL A 90 4.79 14.50 -5.50
C VAL A 90 6.20 14.02 -5.89
N LEU A 91 6.43 12.71 -5.85
CA LEU A 91 7.55 11.97 -6.40
C LEU A 91 7.30 11.81 -7.90
N GLY A 92 7.61 12.88 -8.63
CA GLY A 92 7.54 12.94 -10.07
C GLY A 92 8.18 11.73 -10.76
N ASP A 93 7.56 11.35 -11.87
CA ASP A 93 7.95 10.23 -12.71
C ASP A 93 9.39 10.40 -13.25
N ARG A 94 10.16 9.28 -13.27
CA ARG A 94 11.33 9.01 -14.15
C ARG A 94 12.75 9.44 -13.76
N ILE A 95 13.00 10.35 -12.81
CA ILE A 95 14.38 10.88 -12.65
C ILE A 95 15.26 10.06 -11.69
N ARG A 96 14.70 9.18 -10.85
CA ARG A 96 15.46 8.55 -9.73
C ARG A 96 15.88 7.09 -9.93
N MET A 97 15.48 6.40 -11.00
CA MET A 97 15.74 4.97 -11.23
C MET A 97 16.19 4.67 -12.69
N GLN A 98 17.10 5.49 -13.22
CA GLN A 98 17.55 5.41 -14.62
C GLN A 98 18.22 4.07 -14.97
N GLN A 99 18.87 3.39 -14.01
CA GLN A 99 19.57 2.13 -14.26
C GLN A 99 18.62 1.00 -14.69
N HIS A 100 17.38 1.00 -14.20
CA HIS A 100 16.41 -0.08 -14.45
C HIS A 100 15.41 0.24 -15.54
N TYR A 101 15.38 1.48 -16.06
CA TYR A 101 14.36 1.90 -17.01
C TYR A 101 14.39 1.13 -18.35
N LEU A 102 15.56 0.60 -18.71
CA LEU A 102 15.75 -0.20 -19.92
C LEU A 102 15.66 -1.72 -19.67
N ASP A 103 15.54 -2.15 -18.40
CA ASP A 103 15.41 -3.57 -18.07
C ASP A 103 13.96 -4.02 -18.31
N PRO A 104 13.68 -4.91 -19.29
CA PRO A 104 12.33 -5.38 -19.57
C PRO A 104 11.71 -6.14 -18.39
N GLU A 105 12.53 -6.68 -17.50
CA GLU A 105 12.09 -7.38 -16.30
C GLU A 105 11.79 -6.44 -15.13
N VAL A 106 12.00 -5.12 -15.28
CA VAL A 106 11.61 -4.11 -14.29
C VAL A 106 10.46 -3.27 -14.83
N PHE A 107 9.36 -3.20 -14.07
CA PHE A 107 8.25 -2.30 -14.35
C PHE A 107 8.11 -1.28 -13.22
N ILE A 108 8.10 0.01 -13.55
CA ILE A 108 8.02 1.11 -12.57
C ILE A 108 6.77 1.92 -12.83
N ARG A 109 6.02 2.22 -11.76
CA ARG A 109 4.87 3.11 -11.79
C ARG A 109 4.82 4.03 -10.58
N SER A 110 4.78 5.33 -10.82
CA SER A 110 4.35 6.31 -9.81
C SER A 110 2.84 6.49 -9.86
N MET A 111 2.20 6.51 -8.69
CA MET A 111 0.76 6.63 -8.50
C MET A 111 0.44 7.81 -7.57
N ALA A 112 -0.70 8.46 -7.83
CA ALA A 112 -1.22 9.55 -6.99
C ALA A 112 -2.70 9.34 -6.67
N SER A 113 -3.11 9.57 -5.42
CA SER A 113 -4.53 9.47 -5.04
C SER A 113 -5.30 10.71 -5.48
N ARG A 114 -5.88 10.75 -6.68
CA ARG A 114 -6.51 11.95 -7.31
C ARG A 114 -7.73 12.52 -6.54
N GLY A 115 -7.53 13.01 -5.32
CA GLY A 115 -8.56 13.61 -4.45
C GLY A 115 -9.41 12.62 -3.64
N SER A 116 -9.27 11.31 -3.84
CA SER A 116 -10.00 10.28 -3.10
C SER A 116 -9.41 10.08 -1.69
N ARG A 117 -10.04 10.62 -0.63
CA ARG A 117 -9.67 10.30 0.76
C ARG A 117 -9.78 8.78 0.97
N GLY A 118 -8.65 8.11 1.23
CA GLY A 118 -8.57 6.66 1.46
C GLY A 118 -8.49 5.78 0.20
N GLY A 119 -8.41 6.35 -0.99
CA GLY A 119 -8.34 5.57 -2.25
C GLY A 119 -6.95 4.99 -2.56
N LEU A 120 -5.87 5.59 -2.02
CA LEU A 120 -4.49 5.17 -2.34
C LEU A 120 -4.20 3.71 -1.94
N PRO A 121 -4.51 3.25 -0.71
CA PRO A 121 -4.24 1.86 -0.32
C PRO A 121 -4.99 0.86 -1.21
N VAL A 122 -6.25 1.15 -1.57
CA VAL A 122 -7.06 0.31 -2.45
C VAL A 122 -6.47 0.27 -3.87
N ALA A 123 -6.10 1.43 -4.41
CA ALA A 123 -5.48 1.52 -5.72
C ALA A 123 -4.14 0.78 -5.76
N THR A 124 -3.27 0.99 -4.76
CA THR A 124 -1.98 0.29 -4.64
C THR A 124 -2.18 -1.21 -4.58
N ARG A 125 -3.10 -1.72 -3.74
CA ARG A 125 -3.42 -3.16 -3.66
C ARG A 125 -3.87 -3.72 -5.00
N ASN A 126 -4.73 -3.00 -5.71
CA ASN A 126 -5.21 -3.40 -7.04
C ASN A 126 -4.09 -3.43 -8.09
N VAL A 127 -3.15 -2.47 -8.04
CA VAL A 127 -1.98 -2.47 -8.92
C VAL A 127 -1.01 -3.59 -8.56
N MET A 128 -0.80 -3.88 -7.28
CA MET A 128 -0.01 -5.05 -6.85
C MET A 128 -0.58 -6.35 -7.44
N LYS A 129 -1.91 -6.52 -7.43
CA LYS A 129 -2.57 -7.68 -8.07
C LYS A 129 -2.35 -7.72 -9.58
N LEU A 130 -2.38 -6.57 -10.26
CA LEU A 130 -2.07 -6.50 -11.69
C LEU A 130 -0.63 -6.92 -11.97
N LEU A 131 0.34 -6.51 -11.14
CA LEU A 131 1.75 -6.89 -11.30
C LEU A 131 1.99 -8.37 -11.00
N ASP A 132 1.34 -8.91 -9.98
CA ASP A 132 1.37 -10.34 -9.64
C ASP A 132 0.79 -11.18 -10.79
N ALA A 133 -0.40 -10.81 -11.29
CA ALA A 133 -1.01 -11.47 -12.45
C ALA A 133 -0.19 -11.32 -13.75
N PHE A 134 0.52 -10.20 -13.92
CA PHE A 134 1.43 -9.98 -15.04
C PHE A 134 2.68 -10.87 -14.95
N GLY A 135 2.99 -11.41 -13.77
CA GLY A 135 4.10 -12.34 -13.55
C GLY A 135 5.31 -11.74 -12.87
N LYS A 136 5.21 -10.57 -12.22
CA LYS A 136 6.30 -10.04 -11.40
C LYS A 136 6.48 -10.88 -10.14
N GLU A 137 7.71 -11.25 -9.83
CA GLU A 137 8.04 -12.09 -8.67
C GLU A 137 8.25 -11.26 -7.40
N ILE A 138 8.86 -10.08 -7.53
CA ILE A 138 9.05 -9.13 -6.42
C ILE A 138 8.33 -7.82 -6.75
N ILE A 139 7.54 -7.33 -5.80
CA ILE A 139 6.87 -6.03 -5.91
C ILE A 139 7.36 -5.12 -4.78
N PHE A 140 8.09 -4.07 -5.12
CA PHE A 140 8.44 -3.01 -4.18
C PHE A 140 7.34 -1.95 -4.15
N VAL A 141 6.98 -1.49 -2.95
CA VAL A 141 6.05 -0.39 -2.75
C VAL A 141 6.72 0.69 -1.91
N GLU A 142 6.87 1.90 -2.43
CA GLU A 142 7.42 3.03 -1.68
C GLU A 142 6.32 4.06 -1.38
N THR A 143 6.34 4.66 -0.19
CA THR A 143 5.53 5.84 0.14
C THR A 143 6.39 7.09 0.31
N VAL A 144 5.81 8.29 0.32
CA VAL A 144 6.57 9.54 0.53
C VAL A 144 6.96 9.78 1.98
N GLY A 145 6.06 9.42 2.90
CA GLY A 145 6.15 9.77 4.31
C GLY A 145 5.62 8.67 5.21
N VAL A 146 5.12 9.10 6.37
CA VAL A 146 4.74 8.23 7.50
C VAL A 146 3.36 8.60 8.06
N GLY A 147 2.52 9.24 7.25
CA GLY A 147 1.14 9.55 7.61
C GLY A 147 0.25 8.31 7.58
N GLN A 148 -0.99 8.46 8.05
CA GLN A 148 -1.92 7.33 8.17
C GLN A 148 -2.14 6.63 6.83
N THR A 149 -2.33 7.38 5.74
CA THR A 149 -2.53 6.79 4.41
C THR A 149 -1.31 5.99 3.96
N GLU A 150 -0.09 6.44 4.27
CA GLU A 150 1.14 5.70 3.99
C GLU A 150 1.25 4.42 4.83
N LEU A 151 0.82 4.45 6.10
CA LEU A 151 0.76 3.26 6.95
C LEU A 151 -0.26 2.25 6.38
N ASP A 152 -1.44 2.70 5.98
CA ASP A 152 -2.47 1.86 5.36
C ASP A 152 -1.96 1.20 4.06
N VAL A 153 -1.10 1.87 3.29
CA VAL A 153 -0.42 1.26 2.13
C VAL A 153 0.54 0.16 2.58
N MET A 154 1.30 0.38 3.64
CA MET A 154 2.24 -0.62 4.18
C MET A 154 1.53 -1.84 4.78
N GLU A 155 0.26 -1.75 5.18
CA GLU A 155 -0.51 -2.93 5.60
C GLU A 155 -0.85 -3.88 4.44
N THR A 156 -0.66 -3.44 3.19
CA THR A 156 -0.93 -4.25 1.99
C THR A 156 0.24 -5.16 1.57
N VAL A 157 1.45 -4.91 2.07
CA VAL A 157 2.66 -5.64 1.67
C VAL A 157 2.99 -6.80 2.63
N ASP A 158 3.84 -7.73 2.21
CA ASP A 158 4.23 -8.89 3.01
C ASP A 158 5.35 -8.54 4.02
N THR A 159 6.37 -7.79 3.60
CA THR A 159 7.45 -7.24 4.46
C THR A 159 7.45 -5.72 4.43
N THR A 160 7.47 -5.06 5.58
CA THR A 160 7.69 -3.60 5.66
C THR A 160 9.09 -3.24 6.16
N ILE A 161 9.80 -2.42 5.38
CA ILE A 161 11.06 -1.77 5.75
C ILE A 161 10.77 -0.32 6.18
N VAL A 162 11.15 0.03 7.40
CA VAL A 162 11.12 1.41 7.89
C VAL A 162 12.51 2.03 7.77
N ALA A 163 12.67 2.97 6.84
CA ALA A 163 13.89 3.69 6.59
C ALA A 163 13.98 4.98 7.42
N LEU A 164 15.00 5.09 8.24
CA LEU A 164 15.31 6.20 9.12
C LEU A 164 16.66 6.81 8.75
N VAL A 165 16.92 8.02 9.23
CA VAL A 165 18.20 8.72 9.06
C VAL A 165 18.64 9.30 10.41
N PRO A 166 19.96 9.48 10.65
CA PRO A 166 20.48 9.96 11.93
C PRO A 166 19.88 11.28 12.42
N GLU A 167 19.50 12.16 11.49
CA GLU A 167 18.91 13.47 11.78
C GLU A 167 17.40 13.40 12.12
N ALA A 168 16.80 12.21 12.16
CA ALA A 168 15.37 12.01 12.39
C ALA A 168 14.92 12.16 13.87
N GLY A 169 15.75 12.77 14.73
CA GLY A 169 15.57 12.81 16.20
C GLY A 169 14.14 13.12 16.68
N ASP A 170 13.56 14.24 16.25
CA ASP A 170 12.19 14.64 16.61
C ASP A 170 11.13 13.75 15.94
N THR A 171 11.45 13.20 14.78
CA THR A 171 10.55 12.31 14.06
C THR A 171 10.38 11.01 14.86
N ILE A 172 11.43 10.42 15.43
CA ILE A 172 11.35 9.18 16.23
C ILE A 172 10.40 9.29 17.42
N GLN A 173 10.37 10.44 18.09
CA GLN A 173 9.44 10.67 19.20
C GLN A 173 7.99 10.76 18.71
N THR A 174 7.78 11.36 17.55
CA THR A 174 6.48 11.43 16.86
C THR A 174 6.06 10.07 16.26
N MET A 175 7.04 9.20 15.94
CA MET A 175 6.87 7.87 15.31
C MET A 175 6.39 6.76 16.26
N LYS A 176 6.29 7.04 17.57
CA LYS A 176 6.16 6.03 18.63
C LYS A 176 4.92 5.12 18.57
N ALA A 177 3.85 5.50 17.87
CA ALA A 177 2.56 4.77 17.96
C ALA A 177 2.08 4.12 16.65
N GLY A 178 2.91 4.02 15.60
CA GLY A 178 2.47 3.38 14.34
C GLY A 178 3.58 2.75 13.52
N LEU A 179 4.67 3.48 13.26
CA LEU A 179 5.80 2.93 12.48
C LEU A 179 6.49 1.76 13.19
N MET A 180 6.61 1.85 14.52
CA MET A 180 7.23 0.80 15.33
C MET A 180 6.44 -0.49 15.33
N GLU A 181 5.14 -0.45 15.00
CA GLU A 181 4.24 -1.60 14.99
C GLU A 181 4.22 -2.30 13.63
N ILE A 182 4.35 -1.54 12.53
CA ILE A 182 4.33 -2.09 11.18
C ILE A 182 5.69 -2.59 10.67
N ALA A 183 6.81 -2.13 11.27
CA ALA A 183 8.15 -2.42 10.75
C ALA A 183 8.54 -3.90 10.89
N ASP A 184 8.75 -4.64 9.81
CA ASP A 184 9.37 -5.96 9.90
C ASP A 184 10.90 -5.85 9.88
N ILE A 185 11.44 -4.76 9.35
CA ILE A 185 12.88 -4.45 9.27
C ILE A 185 13.04 -2.94 9.48
N PHE A 186 14.02 -2.54 10.31
CA PHE A 186 14.46 -1.15 10.38
C PHE A 186 15.76 -0.98 9.61
N VAL A 187 15.86 0.13 8.88
CA VAL A 187 17.12 0.54 8.24
C VAL A 187 17.47 1.96 8.63
N VAL A 188 18.65 2.16 9.22
CA VAL A 188 19.26 3.47 9.44
C VAL A 188 20.14 3.77 8.22
N ASN A 189 19.57 4.48 7.26
CA ASN A 189 20.27 4.87 6.04
C ASN A 189 21.12 6.12 6.27
N LYS A 190 22.07 6.37 5.36
CA LYS A 190 23.09 7.43 5.51
C LYS A 190 23.92 7.23 6.78
N ALA A 191 24.27 5.97 7.05
CA ALA A 191 24.99 5.59 8.25
C ALA A 191 26.43 6.13 8.31
N ASP A 192 26.93 6.74 7.23
CA ASP A 192 28.15 7.55 7.22
C ASP A 192 28.02 8.87 8.00
N ARG A 193 26.80 9.29 8.34
CA ARG A 193 26.56 10.55 9.03
C ARG A 193 26.64 10.42 10.55
N PRO A 194 27.09 11.49 11.25
CA PRO A 194 27.11 11.51 12.71
C PRO A 194 25.72 11.19 13.31
N GLY A 195 25.70 10.39 14.38
CA GLY A 195 24.47 10.01 15.07
C GLY A 195 23.86 8.67 14.63
N ALA A 196 24.35 8.05 13.55
CA ALA A 196 23.82 6.76 13.08
C ALA A 196 23.88 5.66 14.16
N SER A 197 25.04 5.48 14.80
CA SER A 197 25.20 4.46 15.85
C SER A 197 24.33 4.74 17.08
N LYS A 198 24.11 6.03 17.41
CA LYS A 198 23.22 6.44 18.51
C LYS A 198 21.77 6.05 18.19
N LEU A 199 21.32 6.33 16.96
CA LEU A 199 19.98 5.97 16.51
C LEU A 199 19.76 4.44 16.51
N VAL A 200 20.74 3.66 16.06
CA VAL A 200 20.66 2.20 16.12
C VAL A 200 20.47 1.73 17.56
N ALA A 201 21.25 2.25 18.51
CA ALA A 201 21.14 1.89 19.93
C ALA A 201 19.78 2.30 20.53
N GLU A 202 19.25 3.47 20.16
CA GLU A 202 17.92 3.92 20.59
C GLU A 202 16.80 2.99 20.08
N LEU A 203 16.86 2.58 18.80
CA LEU A 203 15.89 1.63 18.23
C LEU A 203 15.96 0.26 18.91
N GLN A 204 17.17 -0.23 19.21
CA GLN A 204 17.37 -1.48 19.94
C GLN A 204 16.74 -1.42 21.34
N ALA A 205 16.94 -0.31 22.05
CA ALA A 205 16.33 -0.11 23.36
C ALA A 205 14.79 -0.09 23.27
N MET A 206 14.22 0.58 22.27
CA MET A 206 12.77 0.64 22.07
C MET A 206 12.16 -0.73 21.77
N LEU A 207 12.77 -1.54 20.89
CA LEU A 207 12.30 -2.89 20.59
C LEU A 207 12.37 -3.83 21.79
N THR A 208 13.36 -3.63 22.67
CA THR A 208 13.49 -4.38 23.92
C THR A 208 12.36 -4.04 24.90
N LEU A 209 11.93 -2.77 24.95
CA LEU A 209 10.86 -2.30 25.83
C LEU A 209 9.45 -2.60 25.31
N SER A 210 9.30 -2.86 24.01
CA SER A 210 8.02 -3.19 23.36
C SER A 210 8.12 -4.50 22.58
N PRO A 211 8.30 -5.64 23.28
CA PRO A 211 8.43 -6.93 22.62
C PRO A 211 7.16 -7.25 21.85
N ARG A 212 7.32 -7.61 20.57
CA ARG A 212 6.20 -8.03 19.74
C ARG A 212 5.67 -9.39 20.20
N THR A 213 4.38 -9.61 19.95
CA THR A 213 3.70 -10.88 20.26
C THR A 213 4.09 -12.00 19.29
N ASN A 214 4.69 -11.66 18.15
CA ASN A 214 5.20 -12.63 17.18
C ASN A 214 6.66 -13.01 17.47
N GLN A 215 7.11 -14.14 16.90
CA GLN A 215 8.47 -14.64 17.11
C GLN A 215 9.52 -13.89 16.25
N TRP A 216 9.09 -12.98 15.39
CA TRP A 216 9.98 -12.19 14.56
C TRP A 216 10.47 -10.96 15.29
N GLN A 217 11.78 -10.90 15.51
CA GLN A 217 12.44 -9.69 16.01
C GLN A 217 12.94 -8.87 14.82
N PRO A 218 12.39 -7.66 14.58
CA PRO A 218 12.82 -6.83 13.46
C PRO A 218 14.32 -6.51 13.55
N PRO A 219 15.15 -6.89 12.56
CA PRO A 219 16.55 -6.48 12.55
C PRO A 219 16.65 -4.97 12.31
N ILE A 220 17.68 -4.36 12.91
CA ILE A 220 18.06 -2.97 12.66
C ILE A 220 19.37 -2.99 11.88
N LEU A 221 19.33 -2.53 10.63
CA LEU A 221 20.48 -2.53 9.73
C LEU A 221 20.93 -1.10 9.43
N ALA A 222 22.21 -0.93 9.12
CA ALA A 222 22.78 0.36 8.74
C ALA A 222 23.19 0.34 7.27
N THR A 223 22.81 1.36 6.50
CA THR A 223 23.10 1.41 5.05
C THR A 223 23.65 2.76 4.61
N GLN A 224 24.38 2.76 3.50
CA GLN A 224 24.69 3.96 2.72
C GLN A 224 24.22 3.72 1.28
N ALA A 225 22.93 3.89 1.02
CA ALA A 225 22.30 3.46 -0.24
C ALA A 225 22.95 4.06 -1.49
N LEU A 226 23.40 5.31 -1.43
CA LEU A 226 24.10 5.98 -2.54
C LEU A 226 25.44 5.30 -2.91
N ARG A 227 26.09 4.64 -1.95
CA ARG A 227 27.35 3.93 -2.12
C ARG A 227 27.17 2.42 -2.22
N ASP A 228 25.92 1.94 -2.25
CA ASP A 228 25.56 0.52 -2.30
C ASP A 228 26.11 -0.31 -1.12
N ILE A 229 26.29 0.31 0.06
CA ILE A 229 26.79 -0.35 1.28
C ILE A 229 25.61 -0.79 2.15
N GLY A 230 25.61 -2.05 2.58
CA GLY A 230 24.58 -2.64 3.45
C GLY A 230 23.32 -3.10 2.70
N ILE A 231 23.27 -2.97 1.37
CA ILE A 231 22.08 -3.27 0.56
C ILE A 231 21.86 -4.77 0.45
N GLU A 232 22.92 -5.55 0.28
CA GLU A 232 22.82 -7.00 0.15
C GLU A 232 22.31 -7.62 1.45
N GLU A 233 22.85 -7.18 2.59
CA GLU A 233 22.42 -7.58 3.93
C GLU A 233 20.96 -7.17 4.21
N LEU A 234 20.54 -5.99 3.70
CA LEU A 234 19.15 -5.55 3.76
C LEU A 234 18.24 -6.45 2.92
N TYR A 235 18.65 -6.81 1.70
CA TYR A 235 17.88 -7.70 0.84
C TYR A 235 17.75 -9.10 1.47
N GLU A 236 18.85 -9.67 1.97
CA GLU A 236 18.86 -10.94 2.68
C GLU A 236 17.95 -10.92 3.92
N ALA A 237 17.84 -9.79 4.63
CA ALA A 237 16.88 -9.64 5.72
C ALA A 237 15.43 -9.75 5.25
N THR A 238 15.10 -9.25 4.05
CA THR A 238 13.77 -9.45 3.45
C THR A 238 13.51 -10.91 3.10
N GLU A 239 14.52 -11.64 2.61
CA GLU A 239 14.43 -13.06 2.31
C GLU A 239 14.25 -13.90 3.59
N ARG A 240 14.97 -13.55 4.66
CA ARG A 240 14.78 -14.17 5.98
C ARG A 240 13.37 -13.95 6.52
N HIS A 241 12.83 -12.74 6.39
CA HIS A 241 11.45 -12.47 6.81
C HIS A 241 10.44 -13.25 5.97
N ARG A 242 10.63 -13.32 4.64
CA ARG A 242 9.82 -14.16 3.74
C ARG A 242 9.82 -15.63 4.18
N SER A 243 11.00 -16.16 4.49
CA SER A 243 11.15 -17.53 5.00
C SER A 243 10.39 -17.73 6.30
N TYR A 244 10.54 -16.81 7.26
CA TYR A 244 9.79 -16.83 8.52
C TYR A 244 8.28 -16.83 8.29
N LEU A 245 7.75 -15.90 7.48
CA LEU A 245 6.31 -15.82 7.21
C LEU A 245 5.79 -17.09 6.52
N THR A 246 6.58 -17.68 5.63
CA THR A 246 6.20 -18.90 4.91
C THR A 246 6.21 -20.11 5.83
N THR A 247 7.28 -20.32 6.59
CA THR A 247 7.47 -21.51 7.46
C THR A 247 6.59 -21.48 8.70
N SER A 248 6.29 -20.30 9.24
CA SER A 248 5.34 -20.13 10.36
C SER A 248 3.87 -20.20 9.95
N GLY A 249 3.57 -20.12 8.65
CA GLY A 249 2.20 -20.00 8.12
C GLY A 249 1.60 -18.60 8.24
N GLU A 250 2.32 -17.63 8.81
CA GLU A 250 1.87 -16.26 9.03
C GLU A 250 1.58 -15.54 7.69
N LEU A 251 2.33 -15.83 6.62
CA LEU A 251 2.07 -15.28 5.28
C LEU A 251 0.65 -15.59 4.82
N THR A 252 0.23 -16.85 4.96
CA THR A 252 -1.10 -17.31 4.57
C THR A 252 -2.17 -16.66 5.42
N ARG A 253 -1.94 -16.56 6.74
CA ARG A 253 -2.86 -15.92 7.69
C ARG A 253 -3.05 -14.44 7.37
N ARG A 254 -1.96 -13.68 7.17
CA ARG A 254 -2.00 -12.26 6.78
C ARG A 254 -2.80 -12.06 5.49
N ARG A 255 -2.50 -12.85 4.45
CA ARG A 255 -3.21 -12.77 3.16
C ARG A 255 -4.69 -13.17 3.27
N GLN A 256 -5.06 -14.12 4.14
CA GLN A 256 -6.46 -14.45 4.43
C GLN A 256 -7.19 -13.29 5.10
N GLN A 257 -6.57 -12.66 6.09
CA GLN A 257 -7.11 -11.51 6.78
C GLN A 257 -7.31 -10.33 5.82
N GLN A 258 -6.33 -10.03 4.98
CA GLN A 258 -6.44 -9.03 3.92
C GLN A 258 -7.60 -9.32 2.95
N ARG A 259 -7.82 -10.58 2.56
CA ARG A 259 -8.98 -10.94 1.70
C ARG A 259 -10.31 -10.72 2.41
N LYS A 260 -10.37 -10.99 3.71
CA LYS A 260 -11.58 -10.76 4.54
C LYS A 260 -11.89 -9.26 4.61
N GLU A 261 -10.88 -8.44 4.89
CA GLU A 261 -11.01 -6.98 4.93
C GLU A 261 -11.43 -6.42 3.57
N GLU A 262 -10.80 -6.89 2.49
CA GLU A 262 -11.16 -6.48 1.13
C GLU A 262 -12.62 -6.85 0.80
N PHE A 263 -13.08 -8.04 1.18
CA PHE A 263 -14.47 -8.44 1.01
C PHE A 263 -15.43 -7.52 1.76
N LEU A 264 -15.14 -7.20 3.03
CA LEU A 264 -15.94 -6.29 3.83
C LEU A 264 -16.00 -4.89 3.20
N GLN A 265 -14.85 -4.35 2.79
CA GLN A 265 -14.78 -3.05 2.09
C GLN A 265 -15.60 -3.06 0.80
N ALA A 266 -15.54 -4.13 0.01
CA ALA A 266 -16.33 -4.26 -1.22
C ALA A 266 -17.84 -4.31 -0.93
N VAL A 267 -18.26 -5.00 0.14
CA VAL A 267 -19.66 -5.04 0.59
C VAL A 267 -20.12 -3.64 1.02
N GLU A 268 -19.36 -2.96 1.88
CA GLU A 268 -19.67 -1.61 2.36
C GLU A 268 -19.80 -0.61 1.20
N GLN A 269 -18.86 -0.63 0.25
CA GLN A 269 -18.93 0.23 -0.93
C GLN A 269 -20.18 -0.05 -1.77
N ARG A 270 -20.56 -1.32 -1.94
CA ARG A 270 -21.74 -1.70 -2.70
C ARG A 270 -23.04 -1.27 -1.98
N LEU A 271 -23.11 -1.46 -0.67
CA LEU A 271 -24.24 -1.01 0.14
C LEU A 271 -24.38 0.51 0.12
N ARG A 272 -23.27 1.24 0.30
CA ARG A 272 -23.25 2.71 0.20
C ARG A 272 -23.74 3.20 -1.17
N LYS A 273 -23.26 2.62 -2.28
CA LYS A 273 -23.74 2.98 -3.63
C LYS A 273 -25.23 2.72 -3.81
N ARG A 274 -25.73 1.59 -3.28
CA ARG A 274 -27.16 1.27 -3.31
C ARG A 274 -27.98 2.25 -2.48
N LEU A 275 -27.52 2.60 -1.28
CA LEU A 275 -28.15 3.59 -0.42
C LEU A 275 -28.29 4.93 -1.16
N TRP A 276 -27.21 5.45 -1.75
CA TRP A 276 -27.24 6.68 -2.54
C TRP A 276 -28.24 6.66 -3.70
N ARG A 277 -28.41 5.50 -4.35
CA ARG A 277 -29.42 5.35 -5.41
C ARG A 277 -30.83 5.39 -4.83
N LEU A 278 -31.09 4.66 -3.76
CA LEU A 278 -32.39 4.63 -3.09
C LEU A 278 -32.80 6.01 -2.55
N MET A 279 -31.86 6.75 -1.98
CA MET A 279 -32.08 8.14 -1.54
C MET A 279 -32.57 9.05 -2.67
N LYS A 280 -32.10 8.82 -3.91
CA LYS A 280 -32.53 9.59 -5.09
C LYS A 280 -33.86 9.14 -5.69
N GLU A 281 -34.17 7.85 -5.57
CA GLU A 281 -35.38 7.24 -6.16
C GLU A 281 -36.60 7.35 -5.24
N SER A 282 -36.41 7.46 -3.93
CA SER A 282 -37.48 7.54 -2.94
C SER A 282 -37.76 9.00 -2.54
N ALA A 283 -38.92 9.53 -2.94
CA ALA A 283 -39.37 10.86 -2.56
C ALA A 283 -39.42 11.05 -1.03
N ARG A 284 -39.74 10.00 -0.28
CA ARG A 284 -39.77 10.03 1.19
C ARG A 284 -38.37 10.16 1.80
N LEU A 285 -37.41 9.40 1.31
CA LEU A 285 -36.03 9.49 1.79
C LEU A 285 -35.38 10.82 1.40
N MET A 286 -35.74 11.35 0.23
CA MET A 286 -35.33 12.68 -0.21
C MET A 286 -35.88 13.78 0.72
N ALA A 287 -37.16 13.70 1.11
CA ALA A 287 -37.74 14.64 2.08
C ALA A 287 -37.03 14.57 3.45
N LEU A 288 -36.77 13.37 3.97
CA LEU A 288 -36.05 13.20 5.23
C LEU A 288 -34.60 13.73 5.14
N TRP A 289 -33.94 13.57 4.00
CA TRP A 289 -32.63 14.16 3.74
C TRP A 289 -32.66 15.68 3.77
N GLU A 290 -33.65 16.29 3.11
CA GLU A 290 -33.84 17.74 3.10
C GLU A 290 -34.12 18.29 4.50
N GLU A 291 -34.90 17.59 5.32
CA GLU A 291 -35.13 17.96 6.72
C GLU A 291 -33.83 17.97 7.54
N VAL A 292 -32.94 16.97 7.32
CA VAL A 292 -31.61 16.93 7.97
C VAL A 292 -30.72 18.07 7.45
N GLU A 293 -30.70 18.30 6.14
CA GLU A 293 -29.87 19.34 5.50
C GLU A 293 -30.28 20.75 5.96
N GLN A 294 -31.57 20.97 6.20
CA GLN A 294 -32.11 22.21 6.74
C GLN A 294 -31.97 22.34 8.27
N GLY A 295 -31.52 21.28 8.95
CA GLY A 295 -31.40 21.23 10.40
C GLY A 295 -32.73 21.15 11.15
N SER A 296 -33.81 20.75 10.47
CA SER A 296 -35.14 20.56 11.07
C SER A 296 -35.23 19.28 11.90
N ILE A 297 -34.41 18.27 11.56
CA ILE A 297 -34.19 17.05 12.33
C ILE A 297 -32.70 16.77 12.40
N ASP A 298 -32.23 16.19 13.52
CA ASP A 298 -30.84 15.79 13.63
C ASP A 298 -30.57 14.47 12.88
N PRO A 299 -29.31 14.21 12.46
CA PRO A 299 -28.98 13.00 11.70
C PRO A 299 -29.30 11.68 12.42
N TYR A 300 -29.28 11.62 13.75
CA TYR A 300 -29.50 10.37 14.49
C TYR A 300 -30.99 10.03 14.55
N SER A 301 -31.84 11.01 14.84
CA SER A 301 -33.30 10.84 14.81
C SER A 301 -33.78 10.45 13.40
N ALA A 302 -33.20 11.05 12.34
CA ALA A 302 -33.53 10.68 10.97
C ALA A 302 -33.18 9.21 10.64
N VAL A 303 -32.07 8.68 11.18
CA VAL A 303 -31.72 7.26 11.03
C VAL A 303 -32.74 6.36 11.70
N GLU A 304 -33.21 6.69 12.90
CA GLU A 304 -34.24 5.89 13.60
C GLU A 304 -35.57 5.86 12.82
N ILE A 305 -35.98 6.99 12.22
CA ILE A 305 -37.16 7.05 11.34
C ILE A 305 -36.96 6.13 10.12
N MET A 306 -35.78 6.16 9.51
CA MET A 306 -35.44 5.30 8.38
C MET A 306 -35.46 3.80 8.73
N GLU A 307 -35.02 3.42 9.93
CA GLU A 307 -34.98 2.03 10.39
C GLU A 307 -36.38 1.45 10.71
N ASN A 308 -37.25 2.24 11.32
CA ASN A 308 -38.57 1.80 11.79
C ASN A 308 -39.59 1.56 10.65
N GLU A 309 -39.36 2.10 9.46
CA GLU A 309 -40.36 2.14 8.38
C GLU A 309 -40.38 0.92 7.44
N ALA A 310 -40.01 -0.28 7.90
CA ALA A 310 -39.98 -1.52 7.09
C ALA A 310 -39.08 -1.45 5.82
N ILE A 311 -38.18 -0.48 5.78
CA ILE A 311 -37.20 -0.28 4.71
C ILE A 311 -36.14 -1.42 4.72
N THR A 312 -35.95 -2.07 5.86
CA THR A 312 -35.01 -3.20 6.03
C THR A 312 -35.40 -4.48 5.27
N GLN A 313 -36.68 -4.71 4.97
CA GLN A 313 -37.11 -5.95 4.28
C GLN A 313 -36.74 -6.02 2.79
N GLY A 314 -36.33 -4.91 2.17
CA GLY A 314 -35.93 -4.85 0.75
C GLY A 314 -34.44 -4.61 0.48
N TRP A 315 -33.62 -4.41 1.52
CA TRP A 315 -32.26 -3.89 1.38
C TRP A 315 -31.17 -4.96 1.21
N LEU A 316 -31.37 -6.14 1.77
CA LEU A 316 -30.53 -7.30 1.46
C LEU A 316 -31.09 -7.99 0.20
N PRO A 317 -30.25 -8.29 -0.81
CA PRO A 317 -30.72 -9.01 -1.99
C PRO A 317 -31.33 -10.36 -1.59
N ARG A 318 -32.41 -10.76 -2.25
CA ARG A 318 -32.77 -12.19 -2.37
C ARG A 318 -31.73 -12.89 -3.25
#